data_AF-A0A8D8EUR6-F1
#
_entry.id   AF-A0A8D8EUR6-F1
#
_cell.length_a   1.000
_cell.length_b   1.000
_cell.length_c   1.000
_cell.angle_alpha   90.00
_cell.angle_beta   90.00
_cell.angle_gamma   90.00
#
_symmetry.space_group_name_H-M   'P 1'
#
loop_
_entity.id
_entity.type
_entity.pdbx_description
1 polymer ?
#
loop_
_entity_poly.entity_id
_entity_poly.type
_entity_poly.pdbx_seq_one_letter_code
_entity_poly.pdbx_strand_id
1 'polypeptide(L)'
;MRLIDSFRRLDAYPKIDKEFSIKTIGGAALTIISSTIIVFLIYSEFVAYLTPTIEDQLFVDATRGQKLRINLDFVVPRVSCDYVSLDAQDATGEQHLHIDHNIFKRRLDLKGNPIEAPKKEDIQAPKPRKDATEAPVVNSSTTANPCGSC
;
A
#
# COMPACT_ATOMS: atom_id res chain seq x y z
N MET A 1 17.69 -39.62 -27.78
CA MET A 1 18.12 -41.02 -27.57
C MET A 1 18.77 -41.28 -26.21
N ARG A 2 19.49 -40.33 -25.58
CA ARG A 2 20.25 -40.57 -24.34
C ARG A 2 19.45 -40.77 -23.03
N LEU A 3 18.24 -40.22 -22.92
CA LEU A 3 17.45 -40.31 -21.68
C LEU A 3 16.93 -41.73 -21.40
N ILE A 4 16.49 -42.43 -22.46
CA ILE A 4 15.98 -43.80 -22.36
C ILE A 4 17.08 -44.76 -21.89
N ASP A 5 18.31 -44.58 -22.39
CA ASP A 5 19.47 -45.36 -21.95
C ASP A 5 19.83 -45.11 -20.48
N SER A 6 19.60 -43.88 -19.98
CA SER A 6 19.85 -43.52 -18.58
C SER A 6 18.81 -44.15 -17.64
N PHE A 7 17.53 -44.20 -18.06
CA PHE A 7 16.49 -44.92 -17.31
C PHE A 7 16.75 -46.43 -17.26
N ARG A 8 17.34 -47.00 -18.31
CA ARG A 8 17.70 -48.44 -18.34
C ARG A 8 18.79 -48.81 -17.32
N ARG A 9 19.56 -47.83 -16.83
CA ARG A 9 20.55 -48.05 -15.75
C ARG A 9 19.95 -48.03 -14.35
N LEU A 10 18.73 -47.51 -14.19
CA LEU A 10 18.01 -47.48 -12.92
C LEU A 10 17.14 -48.73 -12.69
N ASP A 11 17.07 -49.62 -13.68
CA ASP A 11 16.35 -50.89 -13.57
C ASP A 11 17.26 -51.93 -12.87
N ALA A 12 17.02 -52.15 -11.58
CA ALA A 12 17.82 -53.03 -10.74
C ALA A 12 17.48 -54.53 -10.92
N TYR A 13 16.39 -54.86 -11.65
CA TYR A 13 15.89 -56.23 -11.74
C TYR A 13 16.03 -56.81 -13.17
N PRO A 14 16.46 -58.08 -13.30
CA PRO A 14 16.53 -58.74 -14.60
C PRO A 14 15.13 -58.97 -15.16
N LYS A 15 14.96 -58.72 -16.46
CA LYS A 15 13.67 -58.84 -17.15
C LYS A 15 13.32 -60.30 -17.39
N ILE A 16 12.07 -60.67 -17.11
CA ILE A 16 11.56 -62.05 -17.25
C ILE A 16 11.47 -62.44 -18.73
N ASP A 17 11.81 -63.69 -19.05
CA ASP A 17 11.74 -64.22 -20.42
C ASP A 17 10.31 -64.19 -20.99
N LYS A 18 10.22 -63.96 -22.30
CA LYS A 18 8.94 -63.73 -22.99
C LYS A 18 8.02 -64.95 -22.96
N GLU A 19 8.56 -66.15 -22.82
CA GLU A 19 7.79 -67.42 -22.75
C GLU A 19 7.00 -67.56 -21.45
N PHE A 20 7.42 -66.90 -20.37
CA PHE A 20 6.73 -66.91 -19.07
C PHE A 20 5.84 -65.68 -18.85
N SER A 21 5.76 -64.75 -19.81
CA SER A 21 5.03 -63.48 -19.69
C SER A 21 3.79 -63.46 -20.59
N ILE A 22 2.62 -63.69 -19.99
CA ILE A 22 1.33 -63.60 -20.70
C ILE A 22 0.91 -62.13 -20.77
N LYS A 23 0.91 -61.55 -21.98
CA LYS A 23 0.44 -60.18 -22.22
C LYS A 23 -1.03 -60.19 -22.60
N THR A 24 -1.86 -59.51 -21.82
CA THR A 24 -3.28 -59.33 -22.13
C THR A 24 -3.55 -57.89 -22.56
N ILE A 25 -4.30 -57.71 -23.65
CA ILE A 25 -4.67 -56.38 -24.18
C ILE A 25 -5.56 -55.63 -23.16
N GLY A 26 -6.47 -56.36 -22.48
CA GLY A 26 -7.32 -55.79 -21.44
C GLY A 26 -6.53 -55.28 -20.23
N GLY A 27 -5.48 -56.01 -19.81
CA GLY A 27 -4.58 -55.55 -18.76
C GLY A 27 -3.85 -54.27 -19.15
N ALA A 28 -3.33 -54.19 -20.38
CA ALA A 28 -2.69 -52.99 -20.88
C ALA A 28 -3.64 -51.77 -20.94
N ALA A 29 -4.87 -51.96 -21.42
CA ALA A 29 -5.88 -50.90 -21.45
C ALA A 29 -6.22 -50.40 -20.04
N LEU A 30 -6.41 -51.31 -19.09
CA LEU A 30 -6.69 -50.97 -17.70
C LEU A 30 -5.55 -50.18 -17.06
N THR A 31 -4.29 -50.59 -17.29
CA THR A 31 -3.12 -49.89 -16.77
C THR A 31 -2.98 -48.48 -17.32
N ILE A 32 -3.27 -48.27 -18.61
CA ILE A 32 -3.21 -46.93 -19.23
C ILE A 32 -4.29 -46.02 -18.63
N ILE A 33 -5.53 -46.52 -18.52
CA ILE A 33 -6.64 -45.77 -17.95
C ILE A 33 -6.37 -45.43 -16.48
N SER A 34 -5.99 -46.42 -15.67
CA SER A 34 -5.71 -46.20 -14.25
C SER A 34 -4.53 -45.27 -14.02
N SER A 35 -3.44 -45.44 -14.77
CA SER A 35 -2.28 -44.55 -14.69
C SER A 35 -2.64 -43.11 -15.04
N THR A 36 -3.50 -42.90 -16.04
CA THR A 36 -3.93 -41.55 -16.45
C THR A 36 -4.73 -40.88 -15.34
N ILE A 37 -5.67 -41.61 -14.73
CA ILE A 37 -6.49 -41.10 -13.62
C ILE A 37 -5.60 -40.77 -12.41
N ILE A 38 -4.66 -41.66 -12.06
CA ILE A 38 -3.75 -41.44 -10.93
C ILE A 38 -2.90 -40.18 -11.14
N VAL A 39 -2.32 -40.00 -12.33
CA VAL A 39 -1.52 -38.80 -12.64
C VAL A 39 -2.37 -37.54 -12.59
N PHE A 40 -3.61 -37.58 -13.11
CA PHE A 40 -4.53 -36.45 -13.04
C PHE A 40 -4.87 -36.06 -11.60
N LEU A 41 -5.18 -37.03 -10.74
CA LEU A 41 -5.48 -36.78 -9.33
C LEU A 41 -4.28 -36.20 -8.58
N ILE A 42 -3.08 -36.75 -8.79
CA ILE A 42 -1.84 -36.23 -8.20
C ILE A 42 -1.61 -34.78 -8.63
N TYR A 43 -1.80 -34.48 -9.91
CA TYR A 43 -1.64 -33.12 -10.42
C TYR A 43 -2.65 -32.14 -9.80
N SER A 44 -3.92 -32.55 -9.69
CA SER A 44 -4.98 -31.73 -9.07
C SER A 44 -4.66 -31.41 -7.61
N GLU A 45 -4.29 -32.41 -6.82
CA GLU A 45 -3.91 -32.23 -5.41
C GLU A 45 -2.64 -31.38 -5.26
N PHE A 46 -1.67 -31.56 -6.15
CA PHE A 46 -0.45 -30.75 -6.14
C PHE A 46 -0.73 -29.27 -6.38
N VAL A 47 -1.64 -28.95 -7.32
CA VAL A 47 -2.06 -27.57 -7.57
C VAL A 47 -2.85 -27.02 -6.38
N ALA A 48 -3.76 -27.81 -5.80
CA ALA A 48 -4.52 -27.40 -4.61
C ALA A 48 -3.57 -27.11 -3.43
N TYR A 49 -2.58 -27.97 -3.20
CA TYR A 49 -1.58 -27.81 -2.15
C TYR A 49 -0.73 -26.54 -2.32
N LEU A 50 -0.37 -26.21 -3.56
CA LEU A 50 0.40 -25.00 -3.86
C LEU A 50 -0.44 -23.71 -3.87
N THR A 51 -1.77 -23.82 -3.77
CA THR A 51 -2.65 -22.65 -3.75
C THR A 51 -2.88 -22.21 -2.31
N PRO A 52 -2.23 -21.13 -1.82
CA PRO A 52 -2.46 -20.65 -0.47
C PRO A 52 -3.87 -20.05 -0.35
N THR A 53 -4.61 -20.48 0.67
CA THR A 53 -5.90 -19.87 1.06
C THR A 53 -5.65 -18.82 2.15
N ILE A 54 -6.11 -17.60 1.91
CA ILE A 54 -6.04 -16.51 2.90
C ILE A 54 -7.23 -16.66 3.85
N GLU A 55 -6.97 -16.88 5.13
CA GLU A 55 -7.99 -16.87 6.18
C GLU A 55 -7.85 -15.62 7.05
N ASP A 56 -8.86 -14.75 7.02
CA ASP A 56 -8.90 -13.55 7.85
C ASP A 56 -9.41 -13.91 9.25
N GLN A 57 -8.58 -13.68 10.26
CA GLN A 57 -8.93 -13.93 11.66
C GLN A 57 -9.05 -12.60 12.44
N LEU A 58 -10.15 -12.47 13.18
CA LEU A 58 -10.40 -11.32 14.05
C LEU A 58 -9.80 -11.60 15.43
N PHE A 59 -8.79 -10.83 15.79
CA PHE A 59 -8.23 -10.84 17.14
C PHE A 59 -8.62 -9.57 17.89
N VAL A 60 -8.88 -9.71 19.19
CA VAL A 60 -9.04 -8.55 20.07
C VAL A 60 -7.66 -7.93 20.27
N ASP A 61 -7.49 -6.69 19.82
CA ASP A 61 -6.27 -5.95 20.13
C ASP A 61 -6.25 -5.61 21.62
N ALA A 62 -5.40 -6.32 22.37
CA ALA A 62 -5.19 -6.08 23.80
C ALA A 62 -4.28 -4.86 24.06
N THR A 63 -3.75 -4.23 23.01
CA THR A 63 -2.90 -3.04 23.11
C THR A 63 -3.76 -1.80 23.34
N ARG A 64 -4.30 -1.66 24.54
CA ARG A 64 -5.05 -0.45 24.93
C ARG A 64 -4.15 0.79 24.87
N GLY A 65 -4.60 1.84 24.16
CA GLY A 65 -4.05 3.19 24.26
C GLY A 65 -2.89 3.52 23.32
N GLN A 66 -2.67 2.78 22.23
CA GLN A 66 -1.70 3.20 21.20
C GLN A 66 -2.23 4.41 20.44
N LYS A 67 -1.44 5.48 20.38
CA LYS A 67 -1.74 6.63 19.54
C LYS A 67 -1.45 6.28 18.08
N LEU A 68 -2.46 6.37 17.21
CA LEU A 68 -2.28 6.18 15.78
C LEU A 68 -1.40 7.31 15.21
N ARG A 69 -0.30 6.96 14.54
CA ARG A 69 0.56 7.94 13.87
C ARG A 69 -0.03 8.29 12.51
N ILE A 70 -0.58 9.49 12.40
CA ILE A 70 -1.13 10.03 11.14
C ILE A 70 -0.06 10.92 10.49
N ASN A 71 0.41 10.53 9.30
CA ASN A 71 1.24 11.39 8.46
C ASN A 71 0.34 11.97 7.37
N LEU A 72 0.29 13.30 7.27
CA LEU A 72 -0.59 14.01 6.34
C LEU A 72 0.18 15.12 5.63
N ASP A 73 -0.03 15.23 4.32
CA ASP A 73 0.53 16.27 3.45
C ASP A 73 -0.52 16.62 2.39
N PHE A 74 -1.01 17.86 2.40
CA PHE A 74 -2.03 18.34 1.48
C PHE A 74 -1.88 19.84 1.23
N VAL A 75 -2.44 20.31 0.12
CA VAL A 75 -2.32 21.70 -0.34
C VAL A 75 -3.69 22.37 -0.39
N VAL A 76 -3.80 23.55 0.22
CA VAL A 76 -4.99 24.41 0.14
C VAL A 76 -4.67 25.64 -0.73
N PRO A 77 -5.05 25.67 -2.02
CA PRO A 77 -4.58 26.68 -2.96
C PRO A 77 -5.27 28.04 -2.85
N ARG A 78 -6.47 28.10 -2.27
CA ARG A 78 -7.33 29.32 -2.26
C ARG A 78 -7.45 30.00 -0.90
N VAL A 79 -6.74 29.53 0.12
CA VAL A 79 -6.83 30.05 1.49
C VAL A 79 -5.43 30.41 1.99
N SER A 80 -5.29 31.56 2.66
CA SER A 80 -4.01 31.93 3.28
C SER A 80 -3.67 30.99 4.44
N CYS A 81 -2.39 30.68 4.60
CA CYS A 81 -1.87 29.76 5.62
C CYS A 81 -2.24 30.19 7.06
N ASP A 82 -2.40 31.50 7.30
CA ASP A 82 -2.77 32.06 8.60
C ASP A 82 -4.22 31.75 9.02
N TYR A 83 -5.11 31.43 8.06
CA TYR A 83 -6.51 31.09 8.34
C TYR A 83 -6.76 29.58 8.43
N VAL A 84 -5.76 28.76 8.13
CA VAL A 84 -5.90 27.30 8.16
C VAL A 84 -5.55 26.78 9.56
N SER A 85 -6.52 26.17 10.23
CA SER A 85 -6.36 25.38 11.46
C SER A 85 -6.57 23.89 11.16
N LEU A 86 -5.98 23.02 11.98
CA LEU A 86 -6.17 21.57 11.89
C LEU A 86 -6.67 21.04 13.23
N ASP A 87 -7.84 20.42 13.19
CA ASP A 87 -8.51 19.80 14.32
C ASP A 87 -8.74 18.32 14.00
N ALA A 88 -8.57 17.44 14.99
CA ALA A 88 -8.90 16.03 14.85
C ALA A 88 -9.99 15.62 15.85
N GLN A 89 -10.91 14.78 15.39
CA GLN A 89 -11.97 14.20 16.20
C GLN A 89 -12.00 12.68 16.00
N ASP A 90 -11.95 11.93 17.10
CA ASP A 90 -12.09 10.47 17.10
C ASP A 90 -13.57 10.05 17.20
N ALA A 91 -13.89 8.80 16.88
CA ALA A 91 -15.23 8.21 17.01
C ALA A 91 -15.78 8.23 18.44
N THR A 92 -14.89 8.33 19.44
CA THR A 92 -15.21 8.54 20.85
C THR A 92 -15.67 9.96 21.17
N GLY A 93 -15.55 10.90 20.22
CA GLY A 93 -15.87 12.31 20.39
C GLY A 93 -14.76 13.14 21.03
N GLU A 94 -13.60 12.55 21.32
CA GLU A 94 -12.41 13.30 21.77
C GLU A 94 -11.96 14.27 20.67
N GLN A 95 -11.89 15.56 21.00
CA GLN A 95 -11.43 16.61 20.10
C GLN A 95 -10.03 17.06 20.49
N HIS A 96 -9.07 16.85 19.59
CA HIS A 96 -7.78 17.51 19.64
C HIS A 96 -7.85 18.76 18.79
N LEU A 97 -8.20 19.88 19.44
CA LEU A 97 -8.21 21.21 18.82
C LEU A 97 -6.78 21.73 18.70
N HIS A 98 -6.45 22.38 17.58
CA HIS A 98 -5.13 22.96 17.32
C HIS A 98 -3.99 21.94 17.58
N ILE A 99 -3.90 20.89 16.75
CA ILE A 99 -2.79 19.94 16.85
C ILE A 99 -1.48 20.65 16.45
N ASP A 100 -0.84 21.33 17.40
CA ASP A 100 0.31 22.19 17.13
C ASP A 100 1.66 21.44 17.21
N HIS A 101 1.61 20.14 17.53
CA HIS A 101 2.80 19.32 17.71
C HIS A 101 3.15 18.58 16.40
N ASN A 102 4.18 19.07 15.71
CA ASN A 102 4.74 18.55 14.45
C ASN A 102 3.96 18.87 13.16
N ILE A 103 3.10 19.91 13.17
CA ILE A 103 2.52 20.44 11.93
C ILE A 103 3.39 21.58 11.42
N PHE A 104 3.75 21.49 10.14
CA PHE A 104 4.55 22.50 9.46
C PHE A 104 3.72 23.14 8.37
N LYS A 105 3.50 24.45 8.50
CA LYS A 105 2.81 25.24 7.49
C LYS A 105 3.84 25.80 6.50
N ARG A 106 3.51 25.72 5.22
CA ARG A 106 4.35 26.29 4.15
C ARG A 106 3.49 27.04 3.15
N ARG A 107 3.88 28.29 2.89
CA ARG A 107 3.23 29.10 1.86
C ARG A 107 3.68 28.65 0.47
N LEU A 108 2.70 28.49 -0.41
CA LEU A 108 2.90 28.09 -1.80
C LEU A 108 2.54 29.24 -2.74
N ASP A 109 3.20 29.26 -3.90
CA ASP A 109 2.87 30.15 -5.03
C ASP A 109 1.61 29.67 -5.76
N LEU A 110 1.04 30.50 -6.63
CA LEU A 110 -0.08 30.18 -7.51
C LEU A 110 0.20 28.97 -8.41
N LYS A 111 1.48 28.65 -8.62
CA LYS A 111 1.96 27.47 -9.37
C LYS A 111 2.23 26.24 -8.49
N GLY A 112 1.96 26.32 -7.18
CA GLY A 112 2.18 25.24 -6.21
C GLY A 112 3.61 25.11 -5.70
N ASN A 113 4.49 26.06 -6.00
CA ASN A 113 5.90 26.01 -5.59
C ASN A 113 6.09 26.58 -4.17
N PRO A 114 7.00 26.03 -3.35
CA PRO A 114 7.29 26.54 -2.01
C PRO A 114 8.01 27.89 -2.10
N ILE A 115 7.42 28.91 -1.47
CA ILE A 115 8.01 30.27 -1.42
C ILE A 115 8.99 30.38 -0.24
N GLU A 116 8.68 29.71 0.87
CA GLU A 116 9.42 29.82 2.14
C GLU A 116 9.71 28.45 2.75
N ALA A 117 10.72 28.41 3.63
CA ALA A 117 11.00 27.25 4.46
C ALA A 117 9.81 26.98 5.41
N PRO A 118 9.54 25.72 5.76
CA PRO A 118 8.43 25.36 6.64
C PRO A 118 8.58 26.06 7.99
N LYS A 119 7.58 26.86 8.37
CA LYS A 119 7.57 27.53 9.67
C LYS A 119 6.76 26.69 10.64
N LYS A 120 7.35 26.38 11.79
CA LYS A 120 6.64 25.77 12.92
C LYS A 120 5.78 26.86 13.58
N GLU A 121 4.51 26.57 13.81
CA GLU A 121 3.65 27.43 14.63
C GLU A 121 4.03 27.25 16.10
N ASP A 122 4.71 28.23 16.70
CA ASP A 122 4.91 28.33 18.15
C ASP A 122 4.10 29.53 18.66
N ILE A 123 3.07 29.30 19.48
CA ILE A 123 2.08 30.31 19.93
C ILE A 123 2.59 31.19 21.10
N GLN A 124 3.84 31.06 21.52
CA GLN A 124 4.36 31.83 22.66
C GLN A 124 4.81 33.27 22.29
N ALA A 125 4.00 33.97 21.49
CA ALA A 125 3.97 35.44 21.45
C ALA A 125 2.70 35.91 20.71
N PRO A 126 1.93 36.86 21.26
CA PRO A 126 0.84 37.48 20.52
C PRO A 126 1.42 38.21 19.30
N LYS A 127 1.08 37.77 18.08
CA LYS A 127 1.42 38.48 16.84
C LYS A 127 0.66 39.82 16.86
N PRO A 128 1.31 40.99 16.78
CA PRO A 128 0.61 42.27 16.75
C PRO A 128 -0.24 42.34 15.47
N ARG A 129 -1.53 42.64 15.66
CA ARG A 129 -2.45 43.02 14.59
C ARG A 129 -1.87 44.26 13.91
N LYS A 130 -1.36 44.10 12.68
CA LYS A 130 -1.04 45.26 11.83
C LYS A 130 -2.34 45.76 11.21
N ASP A 131 -3.13 46.45 12.03
CA ASP A 131 -4.22 47.27 11.54
C ASP A 131 -3.60 48.51 10.88
N ALA A 132 -3.98 48.74 9.62
CA ALA A 132 -3.48 49.82 8.80
C ALA A 132 -3.86 51.18 9.38
N THR A 133 -2.89 52.06 9.62
CA THR A 133 -3.00 53.52 9.46
C THR A 133 -1.59 54.14 9.36
N GLU A 134 -1.49 55.09 8.44
CA GLU A 134 -0.39 56.01 8.11
C GLU A 134 0.77 55.54 7.21
N ALA A 135 0.80 56.17 6.04
CA ALA A 135 1.69 55.95 4.92
C ALA A 135 3.02 56.72 5.08
N PRO A 136 4.13 56.19 4.52
CA PRO A 136 5.15 57.01 3.90
C PRO A 136 4.95 57.02 2.39
N VAL A 137 4.84 58.23 1.84
CA VAL A 137 4.85 58.52 0.41
C VAL A 137 6.20 58.10 -0.18
N VAL A 138 6.23 57.14 -1.11
CA VAL A 138 7.28 57.01 -2.14
C VAL A 138 6.67 56.46 -3.42
N ASN A 139 6.88 57.19 -4.51
CA ASN A 139 6.26 57.01 -5.82
C ASN A 139 6.93 55.88 -6.63
N SER A 140 6.14 55.05 -7.32
CA SER A 140 6.41 54.61 -8.71
C SER A 140 5.36 53.61 -9.24
N SER A 141 4.49 54.14 -10.10
CA SER A 141 3.97 53.57 -11.37
C SER A 141 3.57 52.07 -11.46
N THR A 142 2.26 51.89 -11.73
CA THR A 142 1.64 50.99 -12.73
C THR A 142 0.78 49.82 -12.19
N THR A 143 -0.52 50.13 -12.10
CA THR A 143 -1.72 49.26 -12.19
C THR A 143 -1.74 47.94 -11.42
N ALA A 144 -2.16 48.01 -10.16
CA ALA A 144 -2.65 46.87 -9.40
C ALA A 144 -4.17 46.70 -9.59
N ASN A 145 -4.60 45.53 -10.08
CA ASN A 145 -6.00 45.11 -9.98
C ASN A 145 -6.29 44.77 -8.50
N PRO A 146 -7.30 45.39 -7.87
CA PRO A 146 -7.71 45.02 -6.53
C PRO A 146 -8.63 43.81 -6.64
N CYS A 147 -8.08 42.59 -6.55
CA CYS A 147 -8.95 41.44 -6.35
C CYS A 147 -9.26 41.34 -4.86
N GLY A 148 -10.45 41.84 -4.51
CA GLY A 148 -11.13 41.48 -3.27
C GLY A 148 -11.71 40.06 -3.33
N SER A 149 -11.91 39.53 -2.13
CA SER A 149 -12.68 38.35 -1.71
C SER A 149 -12.52 37.04 -2.50
N CYS A 150 -11.76 36.12 -1.91
CA CYS A 150 -12.13 34.73 -1.64
C CYS A 150 -11.50 34.35 -0.31
#